data_AF-A0A5N5GWA1-F1
#
_entry.id   AF-A0A5N5GWA1-F1
#
_cell.length_a   1.000
_cell.length_b   1.000
_cell.length_c   1.000
_cell.angle_alpha   90.00
_cell.angle_beta   90.00
_cell.angle_gamma   90.00
#
_symmetry.space_group_name_H-M   'P 1'
#
loop_
_entity.id
_entity.type
_entity.pdbx_description
1 polymer ?
#
loop_
_entity_poly.entity_id
_entity_poly.type
_entity_poly.pdbx_seq_one_letter_code
_entity_poly.pdbx_strand_id
1 'polypeptide(L)'
;MPRGEALKRLADEKGIIVRFVIGRSPNRGDSLDKQIDEENERTNDFLILDDQVEASEERPKKSKSFYIHAVENWDAEFYVKVNDDVYVTKKVKIILLTAWKGS
;
A
#
# COMPACT_ATOMS: atom_id res chain seq x y z
N MET A 1 9.20 10.18 -2.51
CA MET A 1 8.90 8.81 -2.97
C MET A 1 8.47 8.87 -4.44
N PRO A 2 8.88 7.91 -5.26
CA PRO A 2 8.44 7.77 -6.66
C PRO A 2 6.93 7.50 -6.73
N ARG A 3 6.27 7.94 -7.81
CA ARG A 3 4.83 7.78 -8.06
C ARG A 3 4.57 7.43 -9.52
N GLY A 4 3.44 6.79 -9.80
CA GLY A 4 2.95 6.53 -11.17
C GLY A 4 3.98 5.79 -12.03
N GLU A 5 4.38 6.40 -13.15
CA GLU A 5 5.32 5.79 -14.12
C GLU A 5 6.62 5.31 -13.49
N ALA A 6 7.15 6.00 -12.48
CA ALA A 6 8.37 5.57 -11.80
C ALA A 6 8.18 4.24 -11.06
N LEU A 7 6.99 4.00 -10.49
CA LEU A 7 6.65 2.72 -9.85
C LEU A 7 6.45 1.62 -10.88
N LYS A 8 5.82 1.96 -12.02
CA LYS A 8 5.63 1.04 -13.13
C LYS A 8 6.97 0.57 -13.70
N ARG A 9 7.92 1.48 -13.92
CA ARG A 9 9.27 1.13 -14.38
C ARG A 9 10.02 0.25 -13.40
N LEU A 10 9.87 0.46 -12.09
CA LEU A 10 10.44 -0.44 -11.09
C LEU A 10 9.86 -1.86 -11.17
N ALA A 11 8.55 -1.98 -11.40
CA ALA A 11 7.92 -3.27 -11.60
C ALA A 11 8.42 -3.94 -12.88
N ASP A 12 8.43 -3.22 -14.01
CA ASP A 12 8.77 -3.77 -15.32
C ASP A 12 10.27 -4.06 -15.48
N GLU A 13 11.15 -3.18 -14.99
CA GLU A 13 12.61 -3.29 -15.18
C GLU A 13 13.32 -4.05 -14.05
N LYS A 14 12.76 -4.04 -12.83
CA LYS A 14 13.41 -4.62 -11.64
C LYS A 14 12.59 -5.72 -10.96
N GLY A 15 11.35 -5.94 -11.38
CA GLY A 15 10.41 -6.84 -10.70
C GLY A 15 9.88 -6.29 -9.37
N ILE A 16 10.14 -5.02 -9.06
CA ILE A 16 9.87 -4.39 -7.76
C ILE A 16 8.51 -3.69 -7.78
N ILE A 17 7.54 -4.25 -7.07
CA ILE A 17 6.21 -3.67 -6.91
C ILE A 17 6.14 -2.89 -5.60
N VAL A 18 5.93 -1.58 -5.67
CA VAL A 18 5.77 -0.71 -4.51
C VAL A 18 4.33 -0.22 -4.44
N ARG A 19 3.66 -0.40 -3.28
CA ARG A 19 2.28 0.03 -3.07
C ARG A 19 2.06 0.62 -1.67
N PHE A 20 1.21 1.64 -1.59
CA PHE A 20 0.80 2.26 -0.34
C PHE A 20 -0.30 1.43 0.32
N VAL A 21 -0.04 0.90 1.50
CA VAL A 21 -1.01 0.08 2.23
C VAL A 21 -1.99 0.97 2.98
N ILE A 22 -3.27 0.90 2.62
CA ILE A 22 -4.33 1.71 3.22
C ILE A 22 -5.56 0.83 3.49
N GLY A 23 -6.15 0.97 4.67
CA GLY A 23 -7.46 0.41 4.99
C GLY A 23 -8.58 1.38 4.63
N ARG A 24 -9.81 0.97 4.90
CA ARG A 24 -11.01 1.80 4.72
C ARG A 24 -11.29 2.66 5.94
N SER A 25 -12.05 3.72 5.74
CA SER A 25 -12.49 4.56 6.85
C SER A 25 -13.39 3.75 7.81
N PRO A 26 -13.51 4.17 9.08
CA PRO A 26 -14.45 3.54 10.01
C PRO A 26 -15.91 3.61 9.53
N ASN A 27 -16.24 4.65 8.75
CA ASN A 27 -17.57 4.87 8.19
C ASN A 27 -17.55 4.56 6.69
N ARG A 28 -17.76 3.29 6.35
CA ARG A 28 -17.66 2.80 4.96
C ARG A 28 -18.49 3.62 3.98
N GLY A 29 -17.86 4.02 2.88
CA GLY A 29 -18.49 4.81 1.81
C GLY A 29 -18.61 6.31 2.11
N ASP A 30 -17.95 6.80 3.16
CA ASP A 30 -17.84 8.23 3.44
C ASP A 30 -16.95 8.96 2.43
N SER A 31 -16.75 10.27 2.66
CA SER A 31 -15.93 11.09 1.76
C SER A 31 -14.44 10.72 1.78
N LEU A 32 -13.96 10.03 2.81
CA LEU A 32 -12.57 9.56 2.87
C LEU A 32 -12.40 8.31 2.00
N ASP A 33 -13.31 7.34 2.10
CA ASP A 33 -13.31 6.16 1.22
C ASP A 33 -13.39 6.56 -0.26
N LYS A 34 -14.25 7.53 -0.60
CA LYS A 34 -14.34 8.06 -1.96
C LYS A 34 -13.05 8.71 -2.44
N GLN A 35 -12.39 9.49 -1.59
CA GLN A 35 -11.08 10.10 -1.94
C GLN A 35 -10.00 9.05 -2.16
N ILE A 36 -10.02 7.94 -1.40
CA ILE A 36 -9.11 6.82 -1.61
C ILE A 36 -9.35 6.19 -2.98
N ASP A 37 -10.60 5.92 -3.33
CA ASP A 37 -10.95 5.33 -4.63
C ASP A 37 -10.57 6.26 -5.78
N GLU A 38 -10.92 7.55 -5.70
CA GLU A 38 -10.57 8.57 -6.70
C GLU A 38 -9.05 8.74 -6.88
N GLU A 39 -8.28 8.73 -5.78
CA GLU A 39 -6.82 8.80 -5.88
C GLU A 39 -6.25 7.52 -6.51
N ASN A 40 -6.73 6.35 -6.08
CA ASN A 40 -6.28 5.06 -6.59
C ASN A 40 -6.59 4.88 -8.09
N GLU A 41 -7.74 5.34 -8.58
CA GLU A 41 -8.06 5.33 -10.01
C GLU A 41 -7.05 6.14 -10.82
N ARG A 42 -6.52 7.23 -10.25
CA ARG A 42 -5.58 8.13 -10.92
C ARG A 42 -4.13 7.65 -10.84
N THR A 43 -3.70 7.13 -9.71
CA THR A 43 -2.27 6.80 -9.47
C THR A 43 -1.98 5.32 -9.54
N ASN A 44 -2.98 4.48 -9.26
CA ASN A 44 -2.88 3.02 -9.15
C ASN A 44 -1.63 2.61 -8.37
N ASP A 45 -1.41 3.24 -7.22
CA ASP A 45 -0.30 2.96 -6.32
C ASP A 45 -0.76 2.51 -4.94
N PHE A 46 -2.08 2.41 -4.69
CA PHE A 46 -2.61 1.92 -3.42
C PHE A 46 -2.74 0.39 -3.41
N LEU A 47 -2.60 -0.16 -2.22
CA LEU A 47 -3.02 -1.49 -1.81
C LEU A 47 -4.13 -1.31 -0.77
N ILE A 48 -5.36 -1.45 -1.21
CA ILE A 48 -6.55 -1.22 -0.37
C ILE A 48 -6.90 -2.51 0.35
N LEU A 49 -6.86 -2.48 1.68
CA LEU A 49 -7.25 -3.58 2.54
C LEU A 49 -8.70 -3.37 2.96
N ASP A 50 -9.66 -3.91 2.19
CA ASP A 50 -11.09 -3.65 2.40
C ASP A 50 -11.62 -4.10 3.77
N ASP A 51 -11.06 -5.16 4.37
CA ASP A 51 -11.47 -5.63 5.70
C ASP A 51 -10.74 -4.93 6.86
N GLN A 52 -9.84 -3.99 6.55
CA GLN A 52 -9.04 -3.27 7.53
C GLN A 52 -9.59 -1.87 7.72
N VAL A 53 -9.89 -1.48 8.95
CA VAL A 53 -10.25 -0.10 9.30
C VAL A 53 -9.00 0.72 9.62
N GLU A 54 -8.92 1.95 9.08
CA GLU A 54 -7.91 2.94 9.44
C GLU A 54 -8.21 3.58 10.81
N ALA A 55 -7.75 2.92 11.86
CA ALA A 55 -7.79 3.40 13.23
C ALA A 55 -6.47 3.11 13.97
N SER A 56 -6.13 3.92 14.97
CA SER A 56 -4.90 3.73 15.76
C SER A 56 -4.83 2.36 16.44
N GLU A 57 -5.96 1.86 16.90
CA GLU A 57 -6.08 0.56 17.59
C GLU A 57 -5.93 -0.63 16.62
N GLU A 58 -6.17 -0.40 15.33
CA GLU A 58 -6.14 -1.43 14.28
C GLU A 58 -4.76 -1.54 13.61
N ARG A 59 -3.82 -0.62 13.91
CA ARG A 59 -2.44 -0.62 13.37
C ARG A 59 -1.71 -1.95 13.50
N PRO A 60 -1.77 -2.68 14.65
CA PRO A 60 -1.11 -3.97 14.78
C PRO A 60 -1.70 -5.02 13.83
N LYS A 61 -3.02 -5.02 13.63
CA LYS A 61 -3.72 -5.97 12.74
C LYS A 61 -3.44 -5.69 11.27
N LYS A 62 -3.23 -4.41 10.91
CA LYS A 62 -2.89 -3.99 9.54
C LYS A 62 -1.66 -4.69 8.97
N SER A 63 -0.66 -5.01 9.80
CA SER A 63 0.51 -5.78 9.36
C SER A 63 0.13 -7.19 8.90
N LYS A 64 -0.74 -7.88 9.64
CA LYS A 64 -1.19 -9.23 9.28
C LYS A 64 -2.01 -9.21 7.99
N SER A 65 -2.98 -8.30 7.90
CA SER A 65 -3.83 -8.13 6.72
C SER A 65 -3.00 -7.82 5.47
N PHE A 66 -1.96 -7.00 5.60
CA PHE A 66 -1.01 -6.74 4.54
C PHE A 66 -0.32 -8.02 4.03
N TYR A 67 0.26 -8.83 4.93
CA TYR A 67 1.00 -10.03 4.50
C TYR A 67 0.09 -11.06 3.84
N ILE A 68 -1.13 -11.26 4.37
CA ILE A 68 -2.13 -12.16 3.76
C ILE A 68 -2.43 -11.70 2.33
N HIS A 69 -2.84 -10.44 2.19
CA HIS A 69 -3.20 -9.90 0.89
C HIS A 69 -2.02 -9.92 -0.09
N ALA A 70 -0.80 -9.65 0.40
CA ALA A 70 0.38 -9.62 -0.46
C ALA A 70 0.75 -11.00 -1.00
N VAL A 71 0.70 -12.04 -0.18
CA VAL A 71 0.98 -13.43 -0.59
C VAL A 71 -0.11 -13.97 -1.53
N GLU A 72 -1.36 -13.52 -1.39
CA GLU A 72 -2.45 -13.92 -2.28
C GLU A 72 -2.38 -13.27 -3.67
N ASN A 73 -1.83 -12.05 -3.78
CA ASN A 73 -1.86 -11.26 -5.01
C ASN A 73 -0.53 -11.24 -5.77
N TRP A 74 0.59 -11.50 -5.11
CA TRP A 74 1.91 -11.50 -5.73
C TRP A 74 2.66 -12.78 -5.38
N ASP A 75 3.37 -13.32 -6.37
CA ASP A 75 4.33 -14.40 -6.19
C ASP A 75 5.75 -13.79 -6.11
N ALA A 76 6.16 -13.43 -4.90
CA ALA A 76 7.43 -12.77 -4.60
C ALA A 76 8.25 -13.55 -3.57
N GLU A 77 9.58 -13.46 -3.70
CA GLU A 77 10.51 -14.10 -2.76
C GLU A 77 10.52 -13.41 -1.37
N PHE A 78 10.26 -12.10 -1.35
CA PHE A 78 10.25 -11.32 -0.12
C PHE A 78 9.07 -10.35 -0.07
N TYR A 79 8.54 -10.16 1.14
CA TYR A 79 7.52 -9.15 1.45
C TYR A 79 8.02 -8.29 2.60
N VAL A 80 8.15 -6.99 2.34
CA VAL A 80 8.65 -6.03 3.33
C VAL A 80 7.55 -5.03 3.63
N LYS A 81 7.30 -4.78 4.92
CA LYS A 81 6.47 -3.67 5.39
C LYS A 81 7.36 -2.69 6.16
N VAL A 82 7.36 -1.43 5.76
CA VAL A 82 8.09 -0.33 6.43
C VAL A 82 7.06 0.58 7.12
N ASN A 83 7.24 0.96 8.39
CA ASN A 83 6.29 1.83 9.09
C ASN A 83 6.52 3.34 8.85
N ASP A 84 5.49 4.14 9.11
CA ASP A 84 5.38 5.57 8.76
C ASP A 84 6.19 6.54 9.66
N ASP A 85 6.90 6.03 10.68
CA ASP A 85 7.58 6.81 11.73
C ASP A 85 8.89 7.47 11.26
N VAL A 86 9.02 7.72 9.96
CA VAL A 86 10.08 8.55 9.37
C VAL A 86 9.52 9.96 9.18
N TYR A 87 9.91 10.87 10.08
CA TYR A 87 9.41 12.25 10.18
C TYR A 87 9.75 13.11 8.93
N VAL A 88 8.86 13.13 7.93
CA VAL A 88 8.83 14.17 6.87
C VAL A 88 7.40 14.66 6.57
N THR A 89 6.87 15.61 7.37
CA THR A 89 5.74 16.53 7.05
C THR A 89 4.34 16.00 6.63
N LYS A 90 3.32 16.81 6.91
CA LYS A 90 1.87 16.53 6.83
C LYS A 90 1.37 16.49 5.38
N LYS A 91 1.21 15.30 4.82
CA LYS A 91 0.27 14.91 3.74
C LYS A 91 0.65 13.48 3.32
N VAL A 92 -0.19 12.51 3.70
CA VAL A 92 -0.24 11.09 3.24
C VAL A 92 1.13 10.39 3.05
N LYS A 93 1.45 9.42 3.92
CA LYS A 93 2.73 8.67 3.89
C LYS A 93 2.55 7.15 3.78
N ILE A 94 2.75 6.64 2.56
CA ILE A 94 3.68 5.63 2.02
C ILE A 94 4.25 4.52 2.93
N ILE A 95 3.98 3.27 2.51
CA ILE A 95 4.75 2.05 2.82
C ILE A 95 5.25 1.43 1.50
N LEU A 96 6.43 0.80 1.54
CA LEU A 96 7.16 0.21 0.41
C LEU A 96 6.90 -1.31 0.35
N LEU A 97 6.71 -1.88 -0.85
CA LEU A 97 6.88 -3.31 -1.11
C LEU A 97 8.09 -3.47 -2.05
N THR A 98 8.93 -4.49 -1.81
CA THR A 98 9.97 -4.92 -2.75
C THR A 98 9.75 -6.39 -3.04
N ALA A 99 9.06 -6.69 -4.13
CA ALA A 99 9.12 -8.01 -4.75
C ALA A 99 10.40 -8.09 -5.58
N TRP A 100 11.14 -9.19 -5.50
CA TRP A 100 12.22 -9.50 -6.43
C TRP A 100 11.92 -10.86 -7.03
N LYS A 101 12.01 -10.97 -8.35
CA LYS A 101 11.96 -12.24 -9.07
C LYS A 101 13.28 -12.37 -9.80
N GLY A 102 14.18 -13.19 -9.25
CA GLY A 102 15.45 -13.50 -9.88
C GLY A 102 15.25 -14.25 -11.19
N SER A 103 15.90 -13.76 -12.23
CA SER A 103 16.29 -14.53 -13.42
C SER A 103 17.77 -14.27 -13.69
#